data_AF-A0A2H5VIT5-F1
#
_entry.id   AF-A0A2H5VIT5-F1
#
_cell.length_a   1.000
_cell.length_b   1.000
_cell.length_c   1.000
_cell.angle_alpha   90.00
_cell.angle_beta   90.00
_cell.angle_gamma   90.00
#
_symmetry.space_group_name_H-M   'P 1'
#
loop_
_entity.id
_entity.type
_entity.pdbx_description
1 polymer ?
#
loop_
_entity_poly.entity_id
_entity_poly.type
_entity_poly.pdbx_seq_one_letter_code
_entity_poly.pdbx_strand_id
1 'polypeptide(L)'
;MEFVVAKRRFDLDPRDIPRRLEGVEPELIRTYAVRIKGKLYPCKQVLSVLTGLPKASFDAHQAYRILERMGLEVVVVKGRTRQR
;
A
#
# COMPACT_ATOMS: atom_id res chain seq x y z
N MET A 1 -4.77 5.36 13.68
CA MET A 1 -5.97 4.53 13.42
C MET A 1 -5.56 3.07 13.59
N GLU A 2 -6.33 2.27 14.32
CA GLU A 2 -5.97 0.87 14.57
C GLU A 2 -6.41 -0.03 13.40
N PHE A 3 -5.46 -0.80 12.86
CA PHE A 3 -5.71 -1.80 11.82
C PHE A 3 -5.13 -3.15 12.25
N VAL A 4 -5.80 -4.23 11.84
CA VAL A 4 -5.30 -5.59 12.01
C VAL A 4 -4.66 -6.07 10.71
N VAL A 5 -3.37 -6.37 10.75
CA VAL A 5 -2.59 -6.89 9.62
C VAL A 5 -1.93 -8.19 10.05
N ALA A 6 -2.12 -9.27 9.28
CA ALA A 6 -1.58 -10.60 9.61
C ALA A 6 -1.85 -11.03 11.08
N LYS A 7 -3.07 -10.80 11.58
CA LYS A 7 -3.50 -11.07 12.97
C LYS A 7 -2.79 -10.24 14.06
N ARG A 8 -2.07 -9.18 13.69
CA ARG A 8 -1.42 -8.23 14.62
C ARG A 8 -2.06 -6.86 14.52
N ARG A 9 -2.19 -6.15 15.64
CA ARG A 9 -2.73 -4.79 15.70
C ARG A 9 -1.60 -3.77 15.46
N PHE A 10 -1.89 -2.78 14.62
CA PHE A 10 -0.99 -1.67 14.32
C PHE A 10 -1.76 -0.37 14.40
N ASP A 11 -1.18 0.63 15.06
CA ASP A 11 -1.65 2.00 14.92
C ASP A 11 -0.94 2.65 13.73
N LEU A 12 -1.72 3.00 12.72
CA LEU A 12 -1.24 3.56 11.46
C LEU A 12 -1.91 4.92 11.23
N ASP A 13 -1.11 5.92 10.87
CA ASP A 13 -1.58 7.27 10.53
C ASP A 13 -1.19 7.58 9.07
N PRO A 14 -2.15 7.98 8.21
CA PRO A 14 -1.87 8.36 6.83
C PRO A 14 -0.86 9.52 6.69
N ARG A 15 -0.74 10.39 7.70
CA ARG A 15 0.18 11.53 7.72
C ARG A 15 1.64 11.11 7.89
N ASP A 16 1.90 9.95 8.51
CA ASP A 16 3.26 9.42 8.68
C ASP A 16 3.78 8.70 7.43
N ILE A 17 2.89 8.30 6.53
CA ILE A 17 3.24 7.51 5.34
C ILE A 17 4.31 8.20 4.48
N PRO A 18 4.21 9.50 4.13
CA PRO A 18 5.20 10.15 3.28
C PRO A 18 6.58 10.32 3.93
N ARG A 19 6.64 10.26 5.27
CA ARG A 19 7.89 10.30 6.05
C ARG A 19 8.51 8.90 6.12
N ARG A 20 7.70 7.85 6.30
CA ARG A 20 8.20 6.46 6.31
C ARG A 20 8.65 5.95 4.95
N LEU A 21 8.08 6.48 3.86
CA LEU A 21 8.51 6.18 2.49
C LEU A 21 9.64 7.10 2.00
N GLU A 22 10.13 8.01 2.82
CA GLU A 22 11.26 8.85 2.46
C GLU A 22 12.52 7.98 2.27
N GLY A 23 13.18 8.12 1.13
CA GLY A 23 14.33 7.27 0.76
C GLY A 23 13.96 5.85 0.29
N VAL A 24 12.68 5.48 0.27
CA VAL A 24 12.23 4.19 -0.27
C VAL A 24 11.92 4.36 -1.76
N GLU A 25 12.59 3.59 -2.61
CA GLU A 25 12.29 3.58 -4.05
C GLU A 25 11.04 2.74 -4.34
N PRO A 26 10.12 3.22 -5.20
CA PRO A 26 8.94 2.46 -5.58
C PRO A 26 9.32 1.20 -6.36
N GLU A 27 8.81 0.06 -5.91
CA GLU A 27 8.97 -1.22 -6.61
C GLU A 27 8.09 -1.31 -7.85
N LEU A 28 8.36 -2.32 -8.69
CA LEU A 28 7.57 -2.61 -9.89
C LEU A 28 6.08 -2.81 -9.53
N ILE A 29 5.23 -1.96 -10.11
CA ILE A 29 3.79 -1.99 -9.88
C ILE A 29 3.16 -3.05 -10.79
N ARG A 30 2.42 -3.99 -10.18
CA ARG A 30 1.74 -5.07 -10.92
C ARG A 30 0.25 -4.85 -11.13
N THR A 31 -0.47 -4.32 -10.13
CA THR A 31 -1.94 -4.25 -10.18
C THR A 31 -2.50 -3.08 -9.38
N TYR A 32 -2.11 -2.95 -8.11
CA TYR A 32 -2.58 -1.88 -7.23
C TYR A 32 -1.40 -1.07 -6.74
N ALA A 33 -1.51 0.25 -6.85
CA ALA A 33 -0.56 1.19 -6.30
C ALA A 33 -1.29 2.35 -5.61
N VAL A 34 -0.59 3.06 -4.73
CA VAL A 34 -1.07 4.30 -4.11
C VAL A 34 -0.21 5.46 -4.57
N ARG A 35 -0.84 6.60 -4.80
CA ARG A 35 -0.13 7.84 -5.18
C ARG A 35 0.28 8.59 -3.93
N ILE A 36 1.58 8.78 -3.75
CA ILE A 36 2.17 9.44 -2.57
C ILE A 36 3.26 10.40 -3.05
N LYS A 37 3.14 11.69 -2.71
CA LYS A 37 4.07 12.75 -3.16
C LYS A 37 4.35 12.70 -4.68
N GLY A 38 3.33 12.38 -5.49
CA GLY A 38 3.45 12.29 -6.95
C GLY A 38 4.10 11.00 -7.51
N LYS A 39 4.57 10.10 -6.65
CA LYS A 39 5.09 8.77 -7.02
C LYS A 39 4.04 7.69 -6.77
N LEU A 40 4.10 6.61 -7.55
CA LEU A 40 3.22 5.45 -7.37
C LEU A 40 3.98 4.35 -6.62
N TYR A 41 3.43 3.89 -5.50
CA TYR A 41 3.99 2.81 -4.71
C TYR A 41 3.05 1.61 -4.69
N PRO A 42 3.51 0.39 -4.96
CA PRO A 42 2.70 -0.81 -4.78
C PRO A 42 2.10 -0.89 -3.38
N CYS A 43 0.80 -1.22 -3.27
CA CYS A 43 0.10 -1.26 -1.99
C CYS A 43 0.80 -2.19 -0.98
N LYS A 44 1.32 -3.33 -1.46
CA LYS A 44 2.05 -4.29 -0.61
C LYS A 44 3.35 -3.72 -0.06
N GLN A 45 4.07 -2.92 -0.85
CA GLN A 45 5.30 -2.29 -0.42
C GLN A 45 5.00 -1.25 0.67
N VAL A 46 4.01 -0.39 0.45
CA VAL A 46 3.62 0.63 1.44
C VAL A 46 3.23 -0.04 2.74
N LEU A 47 2.36 -1.04 2.71
CA LEU A 47 1.95 -1.72 3.94
C LEU A 47 3.14 -2.41 4.65
N SER A 48 4.10 -2.96 3.89
CA SER A 48 5.31 -3.56 4.44
C SER A 48 6.17 -2.53 5.17
N VAL A 49 6.35 -1.33 4.60
CA VAL A 49 7.09 -0.22 5.24
C VAL A 49 6.37 0.29 6.49
N LEU A 50 5.04 0.37 6.45
CA LEU A 50 4.26 0.86 7.60
C LEU A 50 4.24 -0.12 8.77
N THR A 51 4.12 -1.41 8.49
CA THR A 51 3.98 -2.45 9.52
C THR A 51 5.30 -3.12 9.89
N GLY A 52 6.36 -2.96 9.08
CA GLY A 52 7.60 -3.72 9.20
C GLY A 52 7.45 -5.21 8.87
N LEU A 53 6.26 -5.66 8.46
CA LEU A 53 6.01 -7.05 8.12
C LEU A 53 6.49 -7.35 6.71
N PRO A 54 7.00 -8.57 6.45
CA PRO A 54 7.36 -8.97 5.11
C PRO A 54 6.11 -9.02 4.21
N LYS A 55 6.28 -8.65 2.94
CA LYS A 55 5.20 -8.67 1.92
C LYS A 55 4.53 -10.04 1.75
N ALA A 56 5.16 -11.12 2.19
CA ALA A 56 4.60 -12.47 2.18
C ALA A 56 3.53 -12.69 3.27
N SER A 57 3.49 -11.85 4.31
CA SER A 57 2.55 -11.97 5.44
C SER A 57 1.12 -11.55 5.11
N PHE A 58 0.89 -10.91 3.97
CA PHE A 58 -0.42 -10.40 3.56
C PHE A 58 -0.57 -10.38 2.04
N ASP A 59 -1.81 -10.40 1.56
CA ASP A 59 -2.13 -10.31 0.15
C ASP A 59 -2.31 -8.85 -0.34
N ALA A 60 -2.41 -8.68 -1.66
CA ALA A 60 -2.53 -7.35 -2.27
C ALA A 60 -3.89 -6.68 -1.99
N HIS A 61 -4.97 -7.47 -1.83
CA HIS A 61 -6.30 -6.95 -1.51
C HIS A 61 -6.40 -6.50 -0.07
N GLN A 62 -5.75 -7.20 0.87
CA GLN A 62 -5.64 -6.75 2.25
C GLN A 62 -4.93 -5.39 2.32
N ALA A 63 -3.80 -5.25 1.62
CA ALA A 63 -3.09 -3.97 1.53
C ALA A 63 -3.94 -2.87 0.88
N TYR A 64 -4.62 -3.18 -0.22
CA TYR A 64 -5.56 -2.27 -0.87
C TYR A 64 -6.62 -1.74 0.12
N ARG A 65 -7.34 -2.65 0.79
CA ARG A 65 -8.45 -2.29 1.69
C ARG A 65 -7.98 -1.45 2.88
N ILE A 66 -6.81 -1.76 3.43
CA ILE A 66 -6.24 -1.00 4.54
C ILE A 66 -5.88 0.42 4.10
N LEU A 67 -5.18 0.57 2.98
CA LEU A 67 -4.75 1.88 2.48
C LEU A 67 -5.95 2.73 2.00
N GLU A 68 -6.95 2.10 1.37
CA GLU A 68 -8.21 2.76 0.99
C GLU A 68 -8.96 3.26 2.24
N ARG A 69 -9.05 2.45 3.30
CA ARG A 69 -9.67 2.87 4.58
C ARG A 69 -8.89 3.99 5.29
N MET A 70 -7.60 4.17 5.00
CA MET A 70 -6.82 5.33 5.46
C MET A 70 -7.09 6.60 4.65
N GLY A 71 -7.92 6.52 3.59
CA GLY A 71 -8.21 7.65 2.69
C GLY A 71 -7.12 7.91 1.66
N LEU A 72 -6.23 6.95 1.39
CA LEU A 72 -5.24 7.09 0.34
C LEU A 72 -5.84 6.89 -1.05
N GLU A 73 -5.31 7.62 -2.02
CA GLU A 73 -5.66 7.46 -3.43
C GLU A 73 -5.02 6.17 -3.98
N VAL A 74 -5.83 5.10 -4.03
CA VAL A 74 -5.42 3.82 -4.62
C VAL A 74 -5.78 3.79 -6.10
N VAL A 75 -4.77 3.58 -6.95
CA VAL A 75 -4.91 3.43 -8.39
C VAL A 75 -4.74 1.98 -8.80
N VAL A 76 -5.61 1.54 -9.72
CA VAL A 76 -5.49 0.23 -10.35
C VAL A 76 -4.63 0.40 -11.60
N VAL A 77 -3.38 -0.02 -11.51
CA VAL A 77 -2.46 -0.13 -12.63
C VAL A 77 -2.69 -1.50 -13.28
N LYS A 78 -3.88 -1.71 -13.84
CA LYS A 78 -4.06 -2.80 -14.80
C LYS A 78 -3.36 -2.36 -16.07
N GLY A 79 -2.41 -3.18 -16.55
CA GLY A 79 -2.14 -3.21 -17.98
C GLY A 79 -3.50 -3.36 -18.67
N ARG A 80 -3.83 -2.46 -19.61
CA ARG A 80 -5.06 -2.53 -20.40
C ARG A 80 -5.14 -3.89 -21.07
N THR A 81 -5.77 -4.87 -20.43
CA THR A 81 -6.26 -6.05 -21.13
C THR A 81 -7.69 -5.73 -21.50
N ARG A 82 -7.87 -5.36 -22.77
CA ARG A 82 -9.16 -5.38 -23.47
C ARG A 82 -9.84 -6.73 -23.23
N GLN A 83 -11.13 -6.69 -22.94
CA GLN A 83 -12.16 -7.66 -23.31
C GLN A 83 -13.50 -7.11 -22.79
N ARG A 84 -14.58 -7.01 -23.53
CA ARG A 84 -14.86 -7.16 -24.96
C ARG A 84 -16.21 -6.46 -25.17
#